data_AF-A0A3A8JWS6-F1
#
_entry.id   AF-A0A3A8JWS6-F1
#
_cell.length_a   1.000
_cell.length_b   1.000
_cell.length_c   1.000
_cell.angle_alpha   90.00
_cell.angle_beta   90.00
_cell.angle_gamma   90.00
#
_symmetry.space_group_name_H-M   'P 1'
#
loop_
_entity.id
_entity.type
_entity.pdbx_description
1 polymer ?
#
loop_
_entity_poly.entity_id
_entity_poly.type
_entity_poly.pdbx_seq_one_letter_code
_entity_poly.pdbx_strand_id
1 'polypeptide(L)'
;MLSTNRPMRRTRLGLLSLLTLLMGAPSPAWAQAPAALKDQAKAAAAKAQAKTSGAPQTQELSDALKAPRPKGGEYFGLYLMDKKVGWFFTDLTVLPGNKAQSINELIFKAQVGTRVSERVHREVRVYEAKPGGKLLSFTVIQKGDGGDNELVGTVTGDSMRVVRKRPGQPDEVLKPMPAPKETVEDADQARVALLRGQKVEGVALDGTDLEGYRTVTTVEAPEEQMLGGVKVKLSRVSTLSDKEKVPVAAFLTTDGKMVRVDFGQTMQARAESETVAKRLDLVEVFGLTRVVLPKPLPAKAREVPGQVKLVMKNLPEKFQQDTYRQKYQRLPDGRVEVTLLAAPPSPKGRVARPVADPDGGENLKSTLAVEADAPAIKAQAKSIIREEKDAYTAARMLSAWVYSNLQKDYGASADRATDVLRQKKGDCTEHSLLTVAMLRASGIPARRVDGVIYMVNSDGVPALYWHEWVEAYVGEWTQLDPTFNQPVADATHFYVGYEGNAEITPLIGSLQVTDVK
;
A
#
# COMPACT_ATOMS: atom_id res chain seq x y z
N MET A 1 -18.41 33.49 37.96
CA MET A 1 -18.29 34.68 37.07
C MET A 1 -16.83 34.77 36.63
N LEU A 2 -16.47 35.09 35.38
CA LEU A 2 -17.28 35.26 34.17
C LEU A 2 -16.96 34.13 33.15
N SER A 3 -17.92 33.81 32.28
CA SER A 3 -17.64 33.01 31.08
C SER A 3 -17.20 33.94 29.95
N THR A 4 -16.11 33.60 29.27
CA THR A 4 -15.63 34.30 28.07
C THR A 4 -15.77 33.38 26.84
N ASN A 5 -17.00 33.26 26.34
CA ASN A 5 -17.30 32.63 25.06
C ASN A 5 -16.50 33.29 23.92
N ARG A 6 -15.36 32.71 23.55
CA ARG A 6 -14.75 32.94 22.25
C ARG A 6 -15.48 32.07 21.22
N PRO A 7 -16.07 32.64 20.15
CA PRO A 7 -16.67 31.83 19.10
C PRO A 7 -15.60 30.97 18.44
N MET A 8 -15.90 29.69 18.20
CA MET A 8 -15.03 28.83 17.39
C MET A 8 -14.84 29.48 16.02
N ARG A 9 -13.57 29.75 15.65
CA ARG A 9 -13.23 30.10 14.27
C ARG A 9 -13.73 28.97 13.37
N ARG A 10 -14.32 29.32 12.22
CA ARG A 10 -14.60 28.36 11.14
C ARG A 10 -13.27 27.86 10.57
N THR A 11 -12.71 26.81 11.15
CA THR A 11 -11.48 26.18 10.69
C THR A 11 -11.72 25.61 9.30
N ARG A 12 -11.05 26.15 8.28
CA ARG A 12 -11.03 25.56 6.93
C ARG A 12 -10.17 24.31 6.97
N LEU A 13 -10.76 23.15 7.25
CA LEU A 13 -10.11 21.86 7.02
C LEU A 13 -10.12 21.60 5.50
N GLY A 14 -8.94 21.62 4.89
CA GLY A 14 -8.64 20.78 3.73
C GLY A 14 -8.27 19.37 4.22
N LEU A 15 -8.47 18.36 3.38
CA LEU A 15 -8.57 16.96 3.80
C LEU A 15 -7.50 16.01 3.23
N LEU A 16 -7.55 14.80 3.79
CA LEU A 16 -6.73 13.59 3.76
C LEU A 16 -6.39 13.04 2.36
N SER A 17 -5.44 12.09 2.31
CA SER A 17 -4.77 11.63 1.08
C SER A 17 -5.08 10.18 0.71
N LEU A 18 -5.59 9.93 -0.49
CA LEU A 18 -5.98 8.58 -0.95
C LEU A 18 -4.80 7.68 -1.38
N LEU A 19 -3.56 8.20 -1.42
CA LEU A 19 -2.54 7.68 -2.33
C LEU A 19 -1.82 6.40 -1.90
N THR A 20 -1.62 6.22 -0.59
CA THR A 20 -0.84 5.10 -0.02
C THR A 20 -1.40 3.75 -0.44
N LEU A 21 -2.72 3.68 -0.52
CA LEU A 21 -3.50 2.51 -0.90
C LEU A 21 -3.36 2.11 -2.39
N LEU A 22 -2.96 3.04 -3.25
CA LEU A 22 -2.73 2.80 -4.68
C LEU A 22 -1.33 2.24 -4.97
N MET A 23 -0.46 2.17 -3.95
CA MET A 23 0.88 1.55 -4.02
C MET A 23 0.98 0.19 -3.30
N GLY A 24 -0.12 -0.30 -2.69
CA GLY A 24 -0.22 -1.68 -2.20
C GLY A 24 -0.48 -2.72 -3.30
N ALA A 25 -0.70 -2.29 -4.55
CA ALA A 25 -0.88 -3.21 -5.67
C ALA A 25 0.35 -4.13 -5.82
N PRO A 26 0.18 -5.45 -5.98
CA PRO A 26 1.29 -6.38 -6.00
C PRO A 26 2.03 -6.24 -7.33
N SER A 27 3.15 -5.53 -7.31
CA SER A 27 3.96 -5.24 -8.50
C SER A 27 4.57 -6.51 -9.09
N PRO A 28 4.27 -6.88 -10.35
CA PRO A 28 5.23 -7.60 -11.17
C PRO A 28 6.46 -6.68 -11.37
N ALA A 29 7.60 -7.21 -11.83
CA ALA A 29 8.88 -6.69 -11.37
C ALA A 29 9.79 -5.89 -12.34
N TRP A 30 10.20 -4.62 -12.03
CA TRP A 30 11.61 -4.07 -12.02
C TRP A 30 12.23 -2.91 -12.95
N ALA A 31 13.33 -3.00 -13.76
CA ALA A 31 14.20 -1.82 -14.18
C ALA A 31 14.29 -1.20 -15.61
N GLN A 32 14.61 0.12 -15.69
CA GLN A 32 15.63 0.67 -16.64
C GLN A 32 16.86 1.29 -15.93
N ALA A 33 18.08 1.14 -16.47
CA ALA A 33 19.35 1.43 -15.78
C ALA A 33 20.20 2.58 -16.39
N PRO A 34 21.04 3.29 -15.61
CA PRO A 34 21.87 4.40 -16.08
C PRO A 34 23.17 3.98 -16.80
N ALA A 35 23.70 4.86 -17.64
CA ALA A 35 24.68 4.52 -18.69
C ALA A 35 26.15 4.23 -18.25
N ALA A 36 26.47 4.24 -16.95
CA ALA A 36 27.86 4.26 -16.45
C ALA A 36 28.62 2.92 -16.48
N LEU A 37 27.96 1.79 -16.78
CA LEU A 37 28.56 0.44 -16.67
C LEU A 37 29.28 -0.08 -17.93
N LYS A 38 29.24 0.65 -19.05
CA LYS A 38 29.70 0.14 -20.36
C LYS A 38 31.22 -0.07 -20.47
N ASP A 39 32.03 0.69 -19.72
CA ASP A 39 33.49 0.66 -19.91
C ASP A 39 34.21 -0.32 -18.99
N GLN A 40 33.70 -0.59 -17.78
CA GLN A 40 34.25 -1.65 -16.91
C GLN A 40 34.02 -3.06 -17.51
N ALA A 41 32.92 -3.27 -18.23
CA ALA A 41 32.63 -4.54 -18.90
C ALA A 41 33.70 -4.92 -19.96
N LYS A 42 34.23 -3.94 -20.71
CA LYS A 42 35.28 -4.17 -21.73
C LYS A 42 36.59 -4.63 -21.11
N ALA A 43 36.98 -4.06 -19.97
CA ALA A 43 38.21 -4.42 -19.27
C ALA A 43 38.18 -5.86 -18.70
N ALA A 44 37.00 -6.33 -18.26
CA ALA A 44 36.81 -7.71 -17.82
C ALA A 44 36.83 -8.71 -18.99
N ALA A 45 36.14 -8.39 -20.10
CA ALA A 45 36.06 -9.26 -21.28
C ALA A 45 37.45 -9.63 -21.85
N ALA A 46 38.37 -8.66 -21.91
CA ALA A 46 39.72 -8.85 -22.43
C ALA A 46 40.61 -9.82 -21.60
N LYS A 47 40.23 -10.15 -20.35
CA LYS A 47 40.95 -11.12 -19.50
C LYS A 47 40.26 -12.47 -19.35
N ALA A 48 38.99 -12.59 -19.77
CA ALA A 48 38.23 -13.84 -19.71
C ALA A 48 38.44 -14.76 -20.93
N GLN A 49 39.13 -14.27 -21.98
CA GLN A 49 39.19 -14.95 -23.29
C GLN A 49 40.20 -16.12 -23.37
N ALA A 50 40.70 -16.61 -22.22
CA ALA A 50 41.55 -17.79 -22.13
C ALA A 50 40.91 -18.84 -21.21
N LYS A 51 40.64 -20.03 -21.77
CA LYS A 51 40.00 -21.22 -21.15
C LYS A 51 38.47 -21.17 -20.97
N THR A 52 37.73 -21.53 -22.03
CA THR A 52 36.58 -22.48 -21.96
C THR A 52 36.23 -22.98 -23.37
N SER A 53 36.98 -23.97 -23.87
CA SER A 53 36.63 -24.70 -25.10
C SER A 53 35.66 -25.85 -24.78
N GLY A 54 34.38 -25.52 -24.59
CA GLY A 54 33.29 -26.48 -24.45
C GLY A 54 32.15 -26.10 -25.39
N ALA A 55 31.49 -27.09 -26.00
CA ALA A 55 30.35 -26.82 -26.88
C ALA A 55 29.20 -26.19 -26.07
N PRO A 56 28.48 -25.19 -26.62
CA PRO A 56 27.38 -24.55 -25.91
C PRO A 56 26.21 -25.52 -25.74
N GLN A 57 26.05 -26.06 -24.54
CA GLN A 57 24.80 -26.71 -24.14
C GLN A 57 23.70 -25.64 -24.16
N THR A 58 22.68 -25.82 -25.01
CA THR A 58 21.45 -25.02 -24.98
C THR A 58 20.70 -25.29 -23.69
N GLN A 59 20.99 -24.50 -22.66
CA GLN A 59 20.32 -24.58 -21.37
C GLN A 59 18.82 -24.30 -21.56
N GLU A 60 17.97 -25.14 -20.94
CA GLU A 60 16.54 -24.92 -20.99
C GLU A 60 16.18 -23.61 -20.27
N LEU A 61 15.37 -22.79 -20.92
CA LEU A 61 14.83 -21.56 -20.35
C LEU A 61 13.55 -21.86 -19.55
N SER A 62 13.30 -21.06 -18.51
CA SER A 62 12.02 -21.06 -17.78
C SER A 62 10.82 -20.81 -18.70
N ASP A 63 9.65 -21.33 -18.31
CA ASP A 63 8.37 -21.03 -18.96
C ASP A 63 8.07 -19.51 -19.03
N ALA A 64 8.50 -18.74 -18.03
CA ALA A 64 8.36 -17.27 -18.04
C ALA A 64 9.23 -16.58 -19.11
N LEU A 65 10.24 -17.28 -19.62
CA LEU A 65 11.16 -16.80 -20.67
C LEU A 65 10.82 -17.41 -22.05
N LYS A 66 10.15 -18.57 -22.07
CA LYS A 66 9.60 -19.21 -23.27
C LYS A 66 8.25 -18.62 -23.70
N ALA A 67 7.49 -18.02 -22.78
CA ALA A 67 6.16 -17.48 -23.08
C ALA A 67 6.20 -16.28 -24.04
N PRO A 68 5.32 -16.23 -25.06
CA PRO A 68 5.22 -15.10 -25.98
C PRO A 68 4.93 -13.76 -25.29
N ARG A 69 5.68 -12.71 -25.68
CA ARG A 69 5.44 -11.31 -25.31
C ARG A 69 5.99 -10.34 -26.37
N PRO A 70 5.51 -9.08 -26.42
CA PRO A 70 6.12 -8.02 -27.23
C PRO A 70 7.60 -7.78 -26.88
N LYS A 71 8.38 -7.26 -27.84
CA LYS A 71 9.80 -6.95 -27.66
C LYS A 71 9.99 -5.50 -27.19
N GLY A 72 10.83 -5.30 -26.19
CA GLY A 72 11.07 -3.98 -25.57
C GLY A 72 10.03 -3.60 -24.52
N GLY A 73 9.33 -4.60 -23.98
CA GLY A 73 8.29 -4.46 -22.98
C GLY A 73 6.93 -3.99 -23.51
N GLU A 74 6.02 -3.79 -22.57
CA GLU A 74 4.63 -3.40 -22.73
C GLU A 74 4.34 -2.19 -21.84
N TYR A 75 3.78 -1.13 -22.42
CA TYR A 75 3.35 0.06 -21.68
C TYR A 75 1.83 0.07 -21.51
N PHE A 76 1.38 0.67 -20.41
CA PHE A 76 -0.02 0.75 -20.03
C PHE A 76 -0.33 2.15 -19.46
N GLY A 77 -1.47 2.71 -19.80
CA GLY A 77 -2.07 3.78 -19.00
C GLY A 77 -2.68 3.20 -17.73
N LEU A 78 -2.46 3.85 -16.59
CA LEU A 78 -3.08 3.46 -15.31
C LEU A 78 -4.32 4.33 -15.08
N TYR A 79 -5.47 3.68 -14.88
CA TYR A 79 -6.78 4.30 -14.77
C TYR A 79 -7.42 3.98 -13.43
N LEU A 80 -7.98 5.00 -12.77
CA LEU A 80 -8.86 4.91 -11.60
C LEU A 80 -10.22 5.48 -11.99
N MET A 81 -11.28 4.66 -11.96
CA MET A 81 -12.64 5.05 -12.38
C MET A 81 -12.67 5.76 -13.74
N ASP A 82 -12.05 5.15 -14.76
CA ASP A 82 -11.86 5.70 -16.12
C ASP A 82 -11.07 7.02 -16.23
N LYS A 83 -10.51 7.53 -15.14
CA LYS A 83 -9.60 8.68 -15.15
C LYS A 83 -8.15 8.21 -15.12
N LYS A 84 -7.32 8.72 -16.03
CA LYS A 84 -5.91 8.33 -16.11
C LYS A 84 -5.11 9.02 -15.00
N VAL A 85 -4.54 8.23 -14.11
CA VAL A 85 -3.84 8.66 -12.89
C VAL A 85 -2.37 8.26 -12.87
N GLY A 86 -1.87 7.68 -13.97
CA GLY A 86 -0.50 7.20 -14.04
C GLY A 86 -0.20 6.38 -15.29
N TRP A 87 0.94 5.71 -15.27
CA TRP A 87 1.30 4.68 -16.23
C TRP A 87 2.08 3.55 -15.58
N PHE A 88 2.06 2.41 -16.25
CA PHE A 88 2.73 1.18 -15.87
C PHE A 88 3.51 0.64 -17.07
N PHE A 89 4.68 0.05 -16.83
CA PHE A 89 5.51 -0.61 -17.83
C PHE A 89 5.86 -2.01 -17.33
N THR A 90 6.12 -2.96 -18.23
CA THR A 90 6.62 -4.32 -17.90
C THR A 90 7.45 -4.91 -19.05
N ASP A 91 8.51 -5.67 -18.78
CA ASP A 91 9.32 -6.47 -19.71
C ASP A 91 9.98 -7.63 -18.94
N LEU A 92 10.33 -8.71 -19.62
CA LEU A 92 11.10 -9.82 -19.02
C LEU A 92 12.00 -10.47 -20.08
N THR A 93 13.31 -10.28 -19.89
CA THR A 93 14.34 -10.51 -20.89
C THR A 93 15.42 -11.49 -20.42
N VAL A 94 16.13 -12.12 -21.37
CA VAL A 94 17.30 -12.96 -21.09
C VAL A 94 18.57 -12.11 -21.21
N LEU A 95 19.42 -12.15 -20.19
CA LEU A 95 20.72 -11.51 -20.12
C LEU A 95 21.87 -12.50 -20.43
N PRO A 96 23.04 -12.00 -20.86
CA PRO A 96 24.25 -12.81 -20.98
C PRO A 96 24.63 -13.52 -19.66
N GLY A 97 25.23 -14.71 -19.76
CA GLY A 97 25.63 -15.50 -18.60
C GLY A 97 24.48 -16.23 -17.91
N ASN A 98 23.46 -16.62 -18.69
CA ASN A 98 22.32 -17.45 -18.29
C ASN A 98 21.53 -16.86 -17.12
N LYS A 99 21.27 -15.55 -17.21
CA LYS A 99 20.45 -14.78 -16.27
C LYS A 99 19.22 -14.22 -16.95
N ALA A 100 18.17 -13.94 -16.19
CA ALA A 100 17.01 -13.21 -16.67
C ALA A 100 16.90 -11.87 -15.93
N GLN A 101 16.40 -10.84 -16.60
CA GLN A 101 16.05 -9.56 -15.98
C GLN A 101 14.58 -9.26 -16.18
N SER A 102 13.86 -9.08 -15.07
CA SER A 102 12.50 -8.55 -15.09
C SER A 102 12.54 -7.03 -14.97
N ILE A 103 11.63 -6.37 -15.68
CA ILE A 103 11.44 -4.93 -15.67
C ILE A 103 9.96 -4.57 -15.50
N ASN A 104 9.59 -3.66 -14.58
CA ASN A 104 8.25 -3.09 -14.40
C ASN A 104 8.38 -1.75 -13.65
N GLU A 105 7.74 -0.72 -14.15
CA GLU A 105 7.80 0.64 -13.59
C GLU A 105 6.39 1.20 -13.43
N LEU A 106 6.07 1.69 -12.23
CA LEU A 106 4.79 2.30 -11.90
C LEU A 106 5.02 3.78 -11.57
N ILE A 107 4.41 4.68 -12.36
CA ILE A 107 4.32 6.10 -12.01
C ILE A 107 2.86 6.43 -11.75
N PHE A 108 2.57 6.91 -10.55
CA PHE A 108 1.30 7.50 -10.19
C PHE A 108 1.45 9.03 -10.12
N LYS A 109 0.49 9.76 -10.69
CA LYS A 109 0.47 11.22 -10.68
C LYS A 109 -0.97 11.73 -10.71
N ALA A 110 -1.36 12.47 -9.68
CA ALA A 110 -2.71 13.02 -9.54
C ALA A 110 -2.70 14.37 -8.83
N GLN A 111 -3.85 15.03 -8.77
CA GLN A 111 -4.10 16.14 -7.86
C GLN A 111 -4.81 15.63 -6.60
N VAL A 112 -4.28 16.02 -5.43
CA VAL A 112 -4.91 15.78 -4.13
C VAL A 112 -5.22 17.15 -3.53
N GLY A 113 -6.48 17.56 -3.60
CA GLY A 113 -6.94 18.87 -3.15
C GLY A 113 -6.28 20.01 -3.95
N THR A 114 -5.22 20.60 -3.38
CA THR A 114 -4.51 21.76 -3.96
C THR A 114 -3.05 21.48 -4.37
N ARG A 115 -2.57 20.23 -4.26
CA ARG A 115 -1.22 19.85 -4.71
C ARG A 115 -1.26 18.77 -5.78
N VAL A 116 -0.25 18.79 -6.65
CA VAL A 116 0.09 17.64 -7.49
C VAL A 116 0.89 16.69 -6.63
N SER A 117 0.43 15.44 -6.56
CA SER A 117 1.13 14.29 -6.00
C SER A 117 1.74 13.49 -7.14
N GLU A 118 2.96 12.99 -6.94
CA GLU A 118 3.69 12.17 -7.89
C GLU A 118 4.57 11.19 -7.12
N ARG A 119 4.40 9.89 -7.42
CA ARG A 119 5.20 8.80 -6.84
C ARG A 119 5.66 7.86 -7.95
N VAL A 120 6.92 7.44 -7.86
CA VAL A 120 7.55 6.49 -8.77
C VAL A 120 8.00 5.26 -7.98
N HIS A 121 7.54 4.09 -8.40
CA HIS A 121 7.99 2.79 -7.90
C HIS A 121 8.59 1.98 -9.06
N ARG A 122 9.91 1.76 -9.03
CA ARG A 122 10.70 1.17 -10.13
C ARG A 122 11.90 0.43 -9.56
N GLU A 123 12.29 -0.73 -10.07
CA GLU A 123 13.14 -1.66 -9.28
C GLU A 123 14.26 -2.31 -10.20
N VAL A 124 14.98 -3.45 -9.97
CA VAL A 124 15.96 -4.15 -10.91
C VAL A 124 16.15 -5.71 -10.79
N ARG A 125 15.17 -6.62 -11.10
CA ARG A 125 15.27 -8.06 -10.73
C ARG A 125 16.26 -8.75 -11.64
N VAL A 126 17.08 -9.62 -11.06
CA VAL A 126 17.92 -10.54 -11.81
C VAL A 126 17.77 -11.95 -11.24
N TYR A 127 17.43 -12.91 -12.10
CA TYR A 127 17.29 -14.32 -11.78
C TYR A 127 18.29 -15.19 -12.55
N GLU A 128 18.37 -16.48 -12.23
CA GLU A 128 18.89 -17.49 -13.15
C GLU A 128 17.89 -17.75 -14.31
N ALA A 129 18.35 -17.82 -15.56
CA ALA A 129 17.48 -18.08 -16.72
C ALA A 129 17.25 -19.58 -16.98
N LYS A 130 16.62 -20.27 -16.02
CA LYS A 130 16.31 -21.71 -16.07
C LYS A 130 15.00 -22.01 -15.34
N PRO A 131 14.33 -23.16 -15.58
CA PRO A 131 13.18 -23.59 -14.79
C PRO A 131 13.48 -23.57 -13.28
N GLY A 132 12.65 -22.89 -12.49
CA GLY A 132 12.85 -22.71 -11.04
C GLY A 132 14.09 -21.88 -10.68
N GLY A 133 14.56 -21.02 -11.58
CA GLY A 133 15.75 -20.20 -11.40
C GLY A 133 15.60 -19.19 -10.26
N LYS A 134 16.52 -19.22 -9.28
CA LYS A 134 16.43 -18.37 -8.08
C LYS A 134 16.61 -16.88 -8.39
N LEU A 135 16.02 -16.01 -7.57
CA LEU A 135 16.40 -14.59 -7.52
C LEU A 135 17.87 -14.44 -7.06
N LEU A 136 18.65 -13.61 -7.75
CA LEU A 136 20.09 -13.42 -7.53
C LEU A 136 20.43 -12.04 -6.94
N SER A 137 19.86 -10.98 -7.50
CA SER A 137 20.16 -9.61 -7.08
C SER A 137 19.00 -8.66 -7.31
N PHE A 138 19.01 -7.58 -6.53
CA PHE A 138 17.79 -6.87 -6.19
C PHE A 138 18.02 -5.38 -6.01
N THR A 139 17.10 -4.57 -6.53
CA THR A 139 17.03 -3.12 -6.32
C THR A 139 15.57 -2.69 -6.34
N VAL A 140 15.09 -1.97 -5.34
CA VAL A 140 13.78 -1.30 -5.33
C VAL A 140 14.03 0.19 -5.22
N ILE A 141 13.36 1.02 -6.02
CA ILE A 141 13.49 2.49 -5.98
C ILE A 141 12.10 3.09 -5.79
N GLN A 142 11.94 3.85 -4.72
CA GLN A 142 10.78 4.68 -4.42
C GLN A 142 11.21 6.14 -4.51
N LYS A 143 10.42 6.98 -5.17
CA LYS A 143 10.67 8.43 -5.31
C LYS A 143 9.40 9.25 -5.31
N GLY A 144 9.57 10.54 -5.04
CA GLY A 144 8.50 11.54 -5.14
C GLY A 144 8.01 11.98 -3.77
N ASP A 145 6.71 12.23 -3.63
CA ASP A 145 6.18 12.85 -2.41
C ASP A 145 6.31 11.99 -1.13
N GLY A 146 6.45 10.66 -1.23
CA GLY A 146 6.76 9.75 -0.11
C GLY A 146 8.21 9.79 0.41
N GLY A 147 9.10 10.46 -0.32
CA GLY A 147 10.54 10.49 -0.06
C GLY A 147 11.34 9.48 -0.89
N ASP A 148 12.57 9.85 -1.26
CA ASP A 148 13.46 9.04 -2.09
C ASP A 148 14.18 7.95 -1.28
N ASN A 149 14.01 6.69 -1.67
CA ASN A 149 14.55 5.49 -1.03
C ASN A 149 14.99 4.44 -2.07
N GLU A 150 16.12 3.77 -1.84
CA GLU A 150 16.62 2.66 -2.66
C GLU A 150 16.97 1.44 -1.79
N LEU A 151 16.37 0.27 -2.03
CA LEU A 151 16.71 -1.00 -1.36
C LEU A 151 17.48 -1.91 -2.32
N VAL A 152 18.78 -2.12 -2.12
CA VAL A 152 19.64 -2.99 -2.94
C VAL A 152 19.92 -4.32 -2.24
N GLY A 153 19.29 -5.40 -2.70
CA GLY A 153 19.54 -6.75 -2.22
C GLY A 153 20.53 -7.56 -3.06
N THR A 154 21.23 -8.47 -2.40
CA THR A 154 21.97 -9.58 -3.04
C THR A 154 21.62 -10.87 -2.33
N VAL A 155 21.32 -11.93 -3.10
CA VAL A 155 21.06 -13.27 -2.58
C VAL A 155 22.34 -14.10 -2.73
N THR A 156 22.82 -14.68 -1.63
CA THR A 156 24.05 -15.47 -1.59
C THR A 156 23.82 -16.71 -0.73
N GLY A 157 23.89 -17.89 -1.35
CA GLY A 157 23.50 -19.14 -0.71
C GLY A 157 22.02 -19.09 -0.31
N ASP A 158 21.74 -19.41 0.95
CA ASP A 158 20.39 -19.38 1.53
C ASP A 158 20.12 -18.10 2.35
N SER A 159 20.88 -17.03 2.08
CA SER A 159 20.75 -15.72 2.75
C SER A 159 20.57 -14.56 1.77
N MET A 160 19.90 -13.51 2.22
CA MET A 160 19.71 -12.25 1.49
C MET A 160 20.26 -11.08 2.32
N ARG A 161 21.10 -10.25 1.70
CA ARG A 161 21.70 -9.06 2.30
C ARG A 161 21.21 -7.81 1.57
N VAL A 162 20.57 -6.88 2.28
CA VAL A 162 19.98 -5.67 1.70
C VAL A 162 20.65 -4.41 2.24
N VAL A 163 20.97 -3.47 1.35
CA VAL A 163 21.37 -2.09 1.67
C VAL A 163 20.18 -1.18 1.42
N ARG A 164 19.88 -0.30 2.36
CA ARG A 164 18.97 0.83 2.19
C ARG A 164 19.78 2.11 2.00
N LYS A 165 19.60 2.79 0.87
CA LYS A 165 20.19 4.10 0.57
C LYS A 165 19.11 5.18 0.54
N ARG A 166 19.44 6.38 1.02
CA ARG A 166 18.55 7.56 1.02
C ARG A 166 19.39 8.82 0.77
N PRO A 167 18.89 9.86 0.08
CA PRO A 167 19.63 11.11 -0.12
C PRO A 167 20.08 11.74 1.20
N GLY A 168 21.37 12.07 1.30
CA GLY A 168 21.95 12.73 2.48
C GLY A 168 22.03 11.88 3.75
N GLN A 169 21.91 10.55 3.65
CA GLN A 169 22.10 9.60 4.75
C GLN A 169 23.18 8.57 4.38
N PRO A 170 23.87 7.96 5.36
CA PRO A 170 24.73 6.81 5.11
C PRO A 170 23.91 5.58 4.67
N ASP A 171 24.54 4.71 3.87
CA ASP A 171 24.04 3.39 3.50
C ASP A 171 23.79 2.54 4.75
N GLU A 172 22.57 2.04 4.91
CA GLU A 172 22.13 1.23 6.04
C GLU A 172 22.04 -0.24 5.62
N VAL A 173 22.80 -1.13 6.26
CA VAL A 173 22.67 -2.57 6.03
C VAL A 173 21.56 -3.10 6.92
N LEU A 174 20.49 -3.63 6.31
CA LEU A 174 19.36 -4.20 7.04
C LEU A 174 19.76 -5.51 7.75
N LYS A 175 18.95 -5.93 8.74
CA LYS A 175 19.13 -7.20 9.45
C LYS A 175 19.20 -8.37 8.44
N PRO A 176 20.08 -9.38 8.63
CA PRO A 176 20.15 -10.53 7.72
C PRO A 176 18.80 -11.23 7.56
N MET A 177 18.46 -11.57 6.32
CA MET A 177 17.22 -12.25 5.94
C MET A 177 17.52 -13.59 5.28
N PRO A 178 16.61 -14.58 5.33
CA PRO A 178 16.73 -15.78 4.51
C PRO A 178 16.69 -15.44 3.01
N ALA A 179 17.21 -16.31 2.16
CA ALA A 179 16.99 -16.20 0.72
C ALA A 179 15.48 -16.32 0.41
N PRO A 180 14.93 -15.47 -0.48
CA PRO A 180 13.53 -15.58 -0.90
C PRO A 180 13.29 -16.88 -1.66
N LYS A 181 12.07 -17.40 -1.57
CA LYS A 181 11.61 -18.59 -2.32
C LYS A 181 11.19 -18.28 -3.76
N GLU A 182 11.24 -17.00 -4.14
CA GLU A 182 10.86 -16.50 -5.46
C GLU A 182 11.79 -17.02 -6.58
N THR A 183 11.16 -17.36 -7.69
CA THR A 183 11.76 -17.90 -8.90
C THR A 183 11.48 -17.01 -10.12
N VAL A 184 12.18 -17.24 -11.22
CA VAL A 184 11.93 -16.55 -12.50
C VAL A 184 10.52 -16.80 -13.06
N GLU A 185 9.86 -17.91 -12.68
CA GLU A 185 8.45 -18.16 -12.95
C GLU A 185 7.52 -17.13 -12.29
N ASP A 186 7.90 -16.59 -11.13
CA ASP A 186 7.07 -15.64 -10.37
C ASP A 186 7.02 -14.24 -11.01
N ALA A 187 8.01 -13.89 -11.82
CA ALA A 187 8.10 -12.61 -12.52
C ALA A 187 6.97 -12.36 -13.54
N ASP A 188 6.36 -13.43 -14.06
CA ASP A 188 5.23 -13.36 -15.00
C ASP A 188 4.33 -14.61 -14.85
N GLN A 189 3.81 -14.85 -13.64
CA GLN A 189 2.92 -16.00 -13.38
C GLN A 189 1.71 -16.05 -14.32
N ALA A 190 1.21 -14.90 -14.79
CA ALA A 190 0.08 -14.82 -15.70
C ALA A 190 0.39 -15.53 -17.04
N ARG A 191 1.55 -15.25 -17.64
CA ARG A 191 2.00 -15.97 -18.84
C ARG A 191 2.42 -17.40 -18.56
N VAL A 192 3.03 -17.70 -17.41
CA VAL A 192 3.43 -19.07 -17.05
C VAL A 192 2.20 -19.97 -16.91
N ALA A 193 1.15 -19.52 -16.22
CA ALA A 193 -0.10 -20.26 -16.07
C ALA A 193 -0.81 -20.46 -17.41
N LEU A 194 -0.86 -19.41 -18.24
CA LEU A 194 -1.44 -19.48 -19.59
C LEU A 194 -0.68 -20.46 -20.51
N LEU A 195 0.66 -20.42 -20.51
CA LEU A 195 1.50 -21.32 -21.31
C LEU A 195 1.36 -22.78 -20.88
N ARG A 196 1.22 -23.03 -19.57
CA ARG A 196 1.02 -24.37 -19.00
C ARG A 196 -0.44 -24.86 -19.08
N GLY A 197 -1.41 -23.98 -19.38
CA GLY A 197 -2.84 -24.28 -19.41
C GLY A 197 -3.43 -24.70 -18.06
N GLN A 198 -2.80 -24.36 -16.93
CA GLN A 198 -3.17 -24.86 -15.61
C GLN A 198 -2.93 -23.84 -14.49
N LYS A 199 -3.47 -24.12 -13.30
CA LYS A 199 -3.19 -23.39 -12.06
C LYS A 199 -1.70 -23.42 -11.74
N VAL A 200 -1.14 -22.28 -11.35
CA VAL A 200 0.24 -22.13 -10.85
C VAL A 200 0.20 -21.58 -9.42
N GLU A 201 1.16 -22.00 -8.60
CA GLU A 201 1.43 -21.39 -7.30
C GLU A 201 2.90 -21.03 -7.21
N GLY A 202 3.21 -20.00 -6.43
CA GLY A 202 4.58 -19.53 -6.20
C GLY A 202 4.68 -18.56 -5.03
N VAL A 203 5.73 -17.75 -5.00
CA VAL A 203 6.01 -16.80 -3.90
C VAL A 203 6.60 -15.52 -4.47
N ALA A 204 5.94 -14.39 -4.24
CA ALA A 204 6.47 -13.06 -4.54
C ALA A 204 7.20 -12.49 -3.31
N LEU A 205 8.45 -12.05 -3.48
CA LEU A 205 9.13 -11.16 -2.54
C LEU A 205 8.64 -9.73 -2.78
N ASP A 206 7.99 -9.16 -1.78
CA ASP A 206 7.47 -7.79 -1.81
C ASP A 206 8.62 -6.76 -1.67
N GLY A 207 8.56 -5.67 -2.44
CA GLY A 207 9.61 -4.64 -2.47
C GLY A 207 9.56 -3.64 -1.32
N THR A 208 8.47 -3.61 -0.55
CA THR A 208 8.18 -2.58 0.47
C THR A 208 8.46 -3.05 1.90
N ASP A 209 8.12 -4.30 2.23
CA ASP A 209 8.31 -4.93 3.54
C ASP A 209 9.41 -6.01 3.56
N LEU A 210 9.75 -6.56 2.39
CA LEU A 210 10.74 -7.63 2.16
C LEU A 210 10.33 -9.02 2.68
N GLU A 211 9.03 -9.25 2.86
CA GLU A 211 8.45 -10.57 3.13
C GLU A 211 8.10 -11.33 1.84
N GLY A 212 7.95 -12.65 1.96
CA GLY A 212 7.62 -13.55 0.85
C GLY A 212 6.19 -14.06 0.93
N TYR A 213 5.31 -13.54 0.09
CA TYR A 213 3.88 -13.88 0.08
C TYR A 213 3.56 -14.92 -0.98
N ARG A 214 2.77 -15.94 -0.61
CA ARG A 214 2.29 -16.95 -1.56
C ARG A 214 1.38 -16.29 -2.59
N THR A 215 1.56 -16.68 -3.84
CA THR A 215 0.73 -16.29 -4.97
C THR A 215 0.09 -17.51 -5.60
N VAL A 216 -1.17 -17.37 -6.03
CA VAL A 216 -1.96 -18.43 -6.66
C VAL A 216 -2.59 -17.86 -7.93
N THR A 217 -2.17 -18.37 -9.09
CA THR A 217 -2.65 -17.94 -10.41
C THR A 217 -3.51 -19.01 -11.06
N THR A 218 -4.68 -18.61 -11.54
CA THR A 218 -5.66 -19.48 -12.22
C THR A 218 -6.01 -18.94 -13.60
N VAL A 219 -6.15 -19.84 -14.58
CA VAL A 219 -6.55 -19.50 -15.95
C VAL A 219 -8.05 -19.78 -16.12
N GLU A 220 -8.78 -18.80 -16.64
CA GLU A 220 -10.20 -18.91 -17.00
C GLU A 220 -10.35 -19.20 -18.51
N ALA A 221 -11.53 -19.67 -18.92
CA ALA A 221 -11.81 -19.95 -20.33
C ALA A 221 -11.71 -18.66 -21.18
N PRO A 222 -11.12 -18.68 -22.40
CA PRO A 222 -10.96 -17.45 -23.17
C PRO A 222 -12.25 -16.96 -23.83
N GLU A 223 -12.63 -15.71 -23.55
CA GLU A 223 -13.88 -15.07 -23.98
C GLU A 223 -13.66 -14.09 -25.15
N GLU A 224 -14.71 -13.79 -25.92
CA GLU A 224 -14.67 -12.65 -26.86
C GLU A 224 -14.97 -11.34 -26.13
N GLN A 225 -14.07 -10.37 -26.20
CA GLN A 225 -14.26 -9.01 -25.69
C GLN A 225 -14.07 -7.97 -26.80
N MET A 226 -14.77 -6.84 -26.69
CA MET A 226 -14.65 -5.72 -27.63
C MET A 226 -13.51 -4.80 -27.20
N LEU A 227 -12.46 -4.71 -28.02
CA LEU A 227 -11.34 -3.78 -27.84
C LEU A 227 -11.27 -2.83 -29.04
N GLY A 228 -11.42 -1.53 -28.81
CA GLY A 228 -11.30 -0.51 -29.88
C GLY A 228 -12.27 -0.68 -31.06
N GLY A 229 -13.42 -1.32 -30.84
CA GLY A 229 -14.39 -1.65 -31.90
C GLY A 229 -14.16 -3.01 -32.58
N VAL A 230 -13.13 -3.77 -32.21
CA VAL A 230 -12.80 -5.09 -32.75
C VAL A 230 -13.07 -6.18 -31.72
N LYS A 231 -13.65 -7.30 -32.13
CA LYS A 231 -13.73 -8.52 -31.30
C LYS A 231 -12.36 -9.17 -31.17
N VAL A 232 -11.91 -9.39 -29.94
CA VAL A 232 -10.65 -10.08 -29.63
C VAL A 232 -10.93 -11.20 -28.64
N LYS A 233 -10.40 -12.39 -28.88
CA LYS A 233 -10.47 -13.51 -27.94
C LYS A 233 -9.37 -13.37 -26.89
N LEU A 234 -9.76 -13.23 -25.63
CA LEU A 234 -8.87 -12.97 -24.50
C LEU A 234 -8.96 -14.07 -23.45
N SER A 235 -7.82 -14.61 -23.06
CA SER A 235 -7.69 -15.46 -21.87
C SER A 235 -7.63 -14.55 -20.65
N ARG A 236 -8.52 -14.78 -19.67
CA ARG A 236 -8.45 -14.12 -18.36
C ARG A 236 -7.63 -14.98 -17.41
N VAL A 237 -6.69 -14.36 -16.71
CA VAL A 237 -5.78 -15.03 -15.79
C VAL A 237 -5.77 -14.25 -14.47
N SER A 238 -6.26 -14.88 -13.40
CA SER A 238 -6.48 -14.27 -12.10
C SER A 238 -5.41 -14.72 -11.11
N THR A 239 -4.65 -13.78 -10.55
CA THR A 239 -3.63 -14.00 -9.52
C THR A 239 -4.10 -13.46 -8.19
N LEU A 240 -4.09 -14.30 -7.14
CA LEU A 240 -4.38 -13.92 -5.76
C LEU A 240 -3.09 -13.99 -4.92
N SER A 241 -2.84 -12.98 -4.09
CA SER A 241 -1.73 -12.93 -3.12
C SER A 241 -2.25 -13.08 -1.69
N ASP A 242 -1.51 -13.81 -0.85
CA ASP A 242 -1.78 -13.94 0.59
C ASP A 242 -1.63 -12.61 1.38
N LYS A 243 -0.99 -11.58 0.79
CA LYS A 243 -0.94 -10.21 1.34
C LYS A 243 -2.28 -9.49 1.09
N GLU A 244 -2.47 -9.01 -0.13
CA GLU A 244 -3.60 -8.17 -0.56
C GLU A 244 -4.97 -8.88 -0.47
N LYS A 245 -5.00 -10.19 -0.76
CA LYS A 245 -6.23 -11.01 -0.85
C LYS A 245 -7.25 -10.44 -1.86
N VAL A 246 -6.77 -9.67 -2.83
CA VAL A 246 -7.50 -9.18 -4.01
C VAL A 246 -7.04 -9.99 -5.24
N PRO A 247 -7.95 -10.47 -6.10
CA PRO A 247 -7.57 -11.02 -7.39
C PRO A 247 -7.15 -9.90 -8.35
N VAL A 248 -5.92 -9.98 -8.86
CA VAL A 248 -5.45 -9.19 -10.00
C VAL A 248 -5.73 -10.00 -11.27
N ALA A 249 -6.55 -9.48 -12.17
CA ALA A 249 -6.99 -10.19 -13.37
C ALA A 249 -6.33 -9.62 -14.63
N ALA A 250 -5.34 -10.34 -15.17
CA ALA A 250 -4.72 -10.03 -16.45
C ALA A 250 -5.54 -10.61 -17.60
N PHE A 251 -5.67 -9.84 -18.68
CA PHE A 251 -6.31 -10.27 -19.93
C PHE A 251 -5.24 -10.33 -21.02
N LEU A 252 -5.07 -11.51 -21.61
CA LEU A 252 -4.02 -11.79 -22.60
C LEU A 252 -4.61 -12.35 -23.90
N THR A 253 -4.03 -11.97 -25.03
CA THR A 253 -4.31 -12.58 -26.32
C THR A 253 -3.64 -13.96 -26.46
N THR A 254 -4.00 -14.71 -27.49
CA THR A 254 -3.40 -16.03 -27.77
C THR A 254 -1.91 -15.98 -28.16
N ASP A 255 -1.43 -14.84 -28.65
CA ASP A 255 -0.01 -14.54 -28.89
C ASP A 255 0.69 -13.94 -27.66
N GLY A 256 0.06 -13.99 -26.48
CA GLY A 256 0.65 -13.62 -25.20
C GLY A 256 0.83 -12.12 -24.97
N LYS A 257 0.29 -11.24 -25.82
CA LYS A 257 0.23 -9.81 -25.52
C LYS A 257 -0.78 -9.55 -24.40
N MET A 258 -0.36 -8.82 -23.39
CA MET A 258 -1.23 -8.40 -22.29
C MET A 258 -1.95 -7.10 -22.70
N VAL A 259 -3.27 -7.09 -22.67
CA VAL A 259 -4.09 -5.96 -23.17
C VAL A 259 -4.70 -5.12 -22.06
N ARG A 260 -4.96 -5.73 -20.90
CA ARG A 260 -5.56 -5.11 -19.73
C ARG A 260 -5.17 -5.89 -18.47
N VAL A 261 -5.02 -5.18 -17.35
CA VAL A 261 -4.94 -5.78 -16.01
C VAL A 261 -5.93 -5.04 -15.12
N ASP A 262 -6.88 -5.76 -14.51
CA ASP A 262 -7.78 -5.23 -13.50
C ASP A 262 -7.18 -5.45 -12.10
N PHE A 263 -7.03 -4.36 -11.33
CA PHE A 263 -6.61 -4.38 -9.94
C PHE A 263 -7.85 -4.15 -9.06
N GLY A 264 -8.55 -5.23 -8.71
CA GLY A 264 -9.87 -5.14 -8.12
C GLY A 264 -10.90 -4.57 -9.11
N GLN A 265 -11.81 -3.70 -8.63
CA GLN A 265 -12.94 -3.20 -9.44
C GLN A 265 -12.76 -1.78 -10.01
N THR A 266 -11.91 -0.93 -9.44
CA THR A 266 -11.84 0.50 -9.80
C THR A 266 -10.55 0.94 -10.46
N MET A 267 -9.47 0.15 -10.34
CA MET A 267 -8.17 0.45 -10.97
C MET A 267 -7.85 -0.55 -12.10
N GLN A 268 -7.38 -0.03 -13.23
CA GLN A 268 -7.00 -0.82 -14.41
C GLN A 268 -5.72 -0.29 -15.05
N ALA A 269 -4.82 -1.19 -15.45
CA ALA A 269 -3.80 -0.91 -16.46
C ALA A 269 -4.34 -1.29 -17.85
N ARG A 270 -4.25 -0.38 -18.83
CA ARG A 270 -4.75 -0.56 -20.20
C ARG A 270 -3.61 -0.40 -21.21
N ALA A 271 -3.40 -1.39 -22.08
CA ALA A 271 -2.21 -1.43 -22.94
C ALA A 271 -2.20 -0.29 -23.97
N GLU A 272 -1.10 0.46 -24.00
CA GLU A 272 -0.92 1.70 -24.76
C GLU A 272 0.48 1.74 -25.39
N SER A 273 0.70 2.63 -26.37
CA SER A 273 2.07 2.97 -26.78
C SER A 273 2.73 3.87 -25.75
N GLU A 274 4.06 3.86 -25.64
CA GLU A 274 4.81 4.67 -24.66
C GLU A 274 4.37 6.15 -24.64
N THR A 275 4.20 6.76 -25.82
CA THR A 275 3.84 8.17 -26.00
C THR A 275 2.38 8.49 -25.62
N VAL A 276 1.52 7.47 -25.51
CA VAL A 276 0.17 7.60 -24.96
C VAL A 276 0.20 7.28 -23.46
N ALA A 277 0.85 6.18 -23.05
CA ALA A 277 1.05 5.78 -21.66
C ALA A 277 1.60 6.93 -20.81
N LYS A 278 2.72 7.53 -21.21
CA LYS A 278 3.39 8.62 -20.47
C LYS A 278 2.70 9.99 -20.60
N ARG A 279 1.56 10.09 -21.30
CA ARG A 279 0.71 11.28 -21.32
C ARG A 279 -0.28 11.22 -20.16
N LEU A 280 -0.12 12.16 -19.22
CA LEU A 280 -0.89 12.24 -17.99
C LEU A 280 -1.59 13.61 -17.88
N ASP A 281 -2.89 13.58 -17.64
CA ASP A 281 -3.68 14.74 -17.26
C ASP A 281 -3.79 14.80 -15.72
N LEU A 282 -3.96 15.99 -15.13
CA LEU A 282 -4.15 16.11 -13.68
C LEU A 282 -5.60 15.77 -13.31
N VAL A 283 -5.77 14.64 -12.63
CA VAL A 283 -7.05 14.17 -12.09
C VAL A 283 -7.14 14.51 -10.61
N GLU A 284 -8.20 15.20 -10.18
CA GLU A 284 -8.51 15.37 -8.76
C GLU A 284 -9.12 14.06 -8.23
N VAL A 285 -8.35 13.30 -7.46
CA VAL A 285 -8.75 11.94 -7.03
C VAL A 285 -9.56 11.93 -5.73
N PHE A 286 -9.54 13.02 -4.96
CA PHE A 286 -10.17 13.04 -3.64
C PHE A 286 -11.70 13.21 -3.71
N GLY A 287 -12.18 14.08 -4.61
CA GLY A 287 -13.60 14.23 -4.93
C GLY A 287 -14.18 13.07 -5.75
N LEU A 288 -13.32 12.30 -6.43
CA LEU A 288 -13.68 11.17 -7.28
C LEU A 288 -14.08 9.93 -6.46
N THR A 289 -13.46 9.70 -5.29
CA THR A 289 -13.54 8.43 -4.57
C THR A 289 -14.34 8.46 -3.27
N ARG A 290 -14.88 9.64 -2.91
CA ARG A 290 -15.76 9.83 -1.75
C ARG A 290 -17.10 9.10 -1.88
N VAL A 291 -17.66 8.68 -0.74
CA VAL A 291 -19.00 8.09 -0.67
C VAL A 291 -19.99 9.13 -0.12
N VAL A 292 -20.78 9.74 -1.01
CA VAL A 292 -21.72 10.82 -0.65
C VAL A 292 -22.83 10.31 0.28
N LEU A 293 -23.20 11.13 1.27
CA LEU A 293 -24.30 10.89 2.19
C LEU A 293 -25.59 11.60 1.72
N PRO A 294 -26.78 11.03 1.99
CA PRO A 294 -28.06 11.65 1.64
C PRO A 294 -28.41 12.84 2.55
N LYS A 295 -27.81 12.93 3.74
CA LYS A 295 -27.96 14.01 4.71
C LYS A 295 -26.76 14.04 5.69
N PRO A 296 -26.43 15.20 6.29
CA PRO A 296 -25.39 15.29 7.33
C PRO A 296 -25.60 14.33 8.51
N LEU A 297 -24.51 13.85 9.13
CA LEU A 297 -24.62 13.11 10.40
C LEU A 297 -25.09 14.03 11.53
N PRO A 298 -25.85 13.50 12.51
CA PRO A 298 -26.22 14.25 13.71
C PRO A 298 -24.98 14.65 14.52
N ALA A 299 -25.02 15.80 15.20
CA ALA A 299 -23.91 16.29 16.01
C ALA A 299 -23.41 15.27 17.06
N LYS A 300 -24.32 14.45 17.58
CA LYS A 300 -24.06 13.35 18.53
C LYS A 300 -23.11 12.26 18.00
N ALA A 301 -22.92 12.16 16.68
CA ALA A 301 -21.92 11.25 16.11
C ALA A 301 -20.47 11.66 16.46
N ARG A 302 -20.27 12.91 16.91
CA ARG A 302 -18.98 13.46 17.38
C ARG A 302 -18.87 13.55 18.90
N GLU A 303 -19.88 13.08 19.63
CA GLU A 303 -19.82 12.95 21.09
C GLU A 303 -19.10 11.64 21.48
N VAL A 304 -18.46 11.64 22.64
CA VAL A 304 -17.78 10.46 23.21
C VAL A 304 -18.19 10.33 24.69
N PRO A 305 -18.91 9.27 25.09
CA PRO A 305 -19.43 8.20 24.23
C PRO A 305 -20.50 8.70 23.24
N GLY A 306 -20.62 8.02 22.11
CA GLY A 306 -21.54 8.38 21.03
C GLY A 306 -21.73 7.26 20.01
N GLN A 307 -22.74 7.39 19.16
CA GLN A 307 -23.05 6.42 18.11
C GLN A 307 -23.75 7.08 16.92
N VAL A 308 -23.74 6.41 15.77
CA VAL A 308 -24.55 6.77 14.59
C VAL A 308 -24.88 5.52 13.78
N LYS A 309 -25.99 5.52 13.05
CA LYS A 309 -26.38 4.42 12.17
C LYS A 309 -26.40 4.85 10.71
N LEU A 310 -25.86 4.01 9.83
CA LEU A 310 -25.80 4.22 8.38
C LEU A 310 -26.46 3.03 7.69
N VAL A 311 -27.36 3.27 6.72
CA VAL A 311 -27.96 2.19 5.92
C VAL A 311 -27.28 2.14 4.56
N MET A 312 -26.40 1.17 4.35
CA MET A 312 -25.56 1.04 3.17
C MET A 312 -26.13 0.03 2.16
N LYS A 313 -25.90 0.29 0.87
CA LYS A 313 -26.09 -0.64 -0.23
C LYS A 313 -24.73 -0.97 -0.86
N ASN A 314 -24.59 -2.19 -1.38
CA ASN A 314 -23.36 -2.74 -2.00
C ASN A 314 -22.15 -2.87 -1.03
N LEU A 315 -22.35 -2.85 0.28
CA LEU A 315 -21.27 -3.07 1.25
C LEU A 315 -20.74 -4.52 1.16
N PRO A 316 -19.49 -4.77 0.72
CA PRO A 316 -18.98 -6.13 0.53
C PRO A 316 -18.97 -6.95 1.83
N GLU A 317 -19.31 -8.23 1.73
CA GLU A 317 -19.46 -9.10 2.91
C GLU A 317 -18.20 -9.17 3.77
N LYS A 318 -17.00 -9.12 3.15
CA LYS A 318 -15.72 -9.15 3.86
C LYS A 318 -15.49 -7.99 4.83
N PHE A 319 -16.24 -6.89 4.70
CA PHE A 319 -16.18 -5.75 5.63
C PHE A 319 -17.27 -5.78 6.70
N GLN A 320 -18.26 -6.67 6.61
CA GLN A 320 -19.36 -6.81 7.57
C GLN A 320 -18.91 -7.58 8.85
N GLN A 321 -17.73 -7.23 9.39
CA GLN A 321 -17.10 -7.92 10.52
C GLN A 321 -17.40 -7.22 11.85
N ASP A 322 -18.22 -7.88 12.65
CA ASP A 322 -18.76 -7.39 13.92
C ASP A 322 -17.66 -7.21 14.99
N THR A 323 -17.52 -6.01 15.57
CA THR A 323 -16.46 -5.66 16.54
C THR A 323 -16.99 -4.82 17.70
N TYR A 324 -16.09 -4.26 18.52
CA TYR A 324 -16.44 -3.31 19.59
C TYR A 324 -16.77 -1.89 19.06
N ARG A 325 -16.30 -1.56 17.84
CA ARG A 325 -16.52 -0.27 17.17
C ARG A 325 -17.68 -0.29 16.19
N GLN A 326 -18.02 -1.46 15.64
CA GLN A 326 -18.99 -1.60 14.55
C GLN A 326 -19.91 -2.80 14.74
N LYS A 327 -21.20 -2.60 14.47
CA LYS A 327 -22.22 -3.66 14.45
C LYS A 327 -23.01 -3.68 13.14
N TYR A 328 -23.22 -4.87 12.57
CA TYR A 328 -23.83 -5.04 11.25
C TYR A 328 -25.17 -5.79 11.32
N GLN A 329 -26.20 -5.24 10.67
CA GLN A 329 -27.50 -5.89 10.52
C GLN A 329 -27.93 -5.88 9.05
N ARG A 330 -28.03 -7.07 8.43
CA ARG A 330 -28.60 -7.21 7.08
C ARG A 330 -30.11 -6.92 7.12
N LEU A 331 -30.58 -6.16 6.14
CA LEU A 331 -31.99 -5.80 5.96
C LEU A 331 -32.63 -6.70 4.87
N PRO A 332 -33.96 -6.91 4.89
CA PRO A 332 -34.63 -7.80 3.94
C PRO A 332 -34.50 -7.42 2.46
N ASP A 333 -34.12 -6.18 2.15
CA ASP A 333 -33.90 -5.64 0.81
C ASP A 333 -32.43 -5.72 0.33
N GLY A 334 -31.58 -6.45 1.05
CA GLY A 334 -30.16 -6.62 0.73
C GLY A 334 -29.27 -5.44 1.14
N ARG A 335 -29.81 -4.40 1.78
CA ARG A 335 -29.01 -3.35 2.43
C ARG A 335 -28.44 -3.83 3.77
N VAL A 336 -27.48 -3.09 4.31
CA VAL A 336 -26.87 -3.34 5.61
C VAL A 336 -26.99 -2.09 6.47
N GLU A 337 -27.61 -2.20 7.65
CA GLU A 337 -27.50 -1.18 8.68
C GLU A 337 -26.18 -1.40 9.45
N VAL A 338 -25.33 -0.39 9.43
CA VAL A 338 -24.06 -0.33 10.16
C VAL A 338 -24.23 0.62 11.33
N THR A 339 -24.00 0.14 12.55
CA THR A 339 -23.94 0.98 13.76
C THR A 339 -22.49 1.24 14.11
N LEU A 340 -22.06 2.50 14.04
CA LEU A 340 -20.74 2.95 14.46
C LEU A 340 -20.81 3.40 15.94
N LEU A 341 -19.84 2.99 16.74
CA LEU A 341 -19.80 3.17 18.19
C LEU A 341 -18.49 3.83 18.64
N ALA A 342 -18.58 4.83 19.53
CA ALA A 342 -17.42 5.43 20.18
C ALA A 342 -17.62 5.45 21.70
N ALA A 343 -16.59 5.00 22.44
CA ALA A 343 -16.54 5.03 23.89
C ALA A 343 -15.08 5.14 24.35
N PRO A 344 -14.78 5.82 25.46
CA PRO A 344 -13.47 5.77 26.08
C PRO A 344 -13.25 4.39 26.74
N PRO A 345 -11.99 3.94 26.88
CA PRO A 345 -11.69 2.73 27.62
C PRO A 345 -12.18 2.84 29.07
N SER A 346 -12.65 1.70 29.58
CA SER A 346 -13.17 1.51 30.92
C SER A 346 -12.18 2.02 31.98
N PRO A 347 -12.61 2.83 32.96
CA PRO A 347 -11.75 3.21 34.08
C PRO A 347 -11.19 2.02 34.87
N LYS A 348 -11.84 0.85 34.80
CA LYS A 348 -11.37 -0.41 35.40
C LYS A 348 -10.46 -1.24 34.46
N GLY A 349 -10.48 -0.97 33.16
CA GLY A 349 -9.68 -1.66 32.14
C GLY A 349 -8.28 -1.06 31.94
N ARG A 350 -7.98 0.10 32.53
CA ARG A 350 -6.67 0.76 32.41
C ARG A 350 -5.54 -0.07 32.98
N VAL A 351 -4.45 -0.19 32.23
CA VAL A 351 -3.24 -0.91 32.62
C VAL A 351 -1.99 -0.02 32.53
N ALA A 352 -0.95 -0.41 33.27
CA ALA A 352 0.35 0.23 33.17
C ALA A 352 1.14 -0.30 31.95
N ARG A 353 1.93 0.57 31.30
CA ARG A 353 2.89 0.18 30.26
C ARG A 353 4.22 -0.32 30.88
N PRO A 354 4.98 -1.23 30.22
CA PRO A 354 4.66 -1.88 28.95
C PRO A 354 3.50 -2.86 29.07
N VAL A 355 2.67 -2.93 28.03
CA VAL A 355 1.49 -3.79 27.96
C VAL A 355 1.79 -4.98 27.06
N ALA A 356 1.36 -6.18 27.47
CA ALA A 356 1.42 -7.35 26.60
C ALA A 356 0.45 -7.19 25.42
N ASP A 357 0.89 -7.56 24.22
CA ASP A 357 0.06 -7.56 23.01
C ASP A 357 -0.86 -8.79 23.02
N PRO A 358 -2.21 -8.63 22.94
CA PRO A 358 -3.12 -9.76 22.85
C PRO A 358 -2.91 -10.58 21.57
N ASP A 359 -2.40 -9.97 20.49
CA ASP A 359 -2.24 -10.63 19.19
C ASP A 359 -0.83 -11.22 19.01
N GLY A 360 -0.17 -11.61 20.11
CA GLY A 360 1.07 -12.39 20.10
C GLY A 360 2.39 -11.60 19.91
N GLY A 361 2.33 -10.27 19.80
CA GLY A 361 3.50 -9.38 19.72
C GLY A 361 3.64 -8.63 18.40
N GLU A 362 2.83 -8.95 17.39
CA GLU A 362 2.81 -8.29 16.08
C GLU A 362 2.63 -6.77 16.20
N ASN A 363 1.68 -6.32 17.04
CA ASN A 363 1.38 -4.91 17.26
C ASN A 363 2.45 -4.19 18.11
N LEU A 364 3.53 -4.88 18.52
CA LEU A 364 4.73 -4.30 19.14
C LEU A 364 5.96 -4.30 18.21
N LYS A 365 5.93 -5.04 17.09
CA LYS A 365 7.09 -5.14 16.18
C LYS A 365 7.43 -3.82 15.49
N SER A 366 8.73 -3.57 15.33
CA SER A 366 9.26 -2.53 14.44
C SER A 366 9.36 -3.06 13.01
N THR A 367 8.61 -2.47 12.08
CA THR A 367 8.69 -2.77 10.63
C THR A 367 9.60 -1.78 9.90
N LEU A 368 9.80 -1.99 8.59
CA LEU A 368 10.60 -1.11 7.72
C LEU A 368 10.07 0.33 7.60
N ALA A 369 8.76 0.52 7.84
CA ALA A 369 8.08 1.83 7.86
C ALA A 369 7.87 2.36 9.29
N VAL A 370 7.44 1.50 10.22
CA VAL A 370 7.08 1.92 11.59
C VAL A 370 8.30 2.27 12.43
N GLU A 371 9.44 1.60 12.23
CA GLU A 371 10.75 1.98 12.81
C GLU A 371 10.77 2.26 14.33
N ALA A 372 9.86 1.63 15.08
CA ALA A 372 9.74 1.76 16.54
C ALA A 372 11.03 1.42 17.31
N ASP A 373 11.92 0.63 16.69
CA ASP A 373 13.23 0.34 17.28
C ASP A 373 14.23 1.51 17.24
N ALA A 374 13.99 2.52 16.39
CA ALA A 374 14.97 3.57 16.09
C ALA A 374 15.25 4.49 17.30
N PRO A 375 16.52 4.85 17.57
CA PRO A 375 16.88 5.70 18.71
C PRO A 375 16.14 7.05 18.75
N ALA A 376 15.90 7.67 17.59
CA ALA A 376 15.17 8.94 17.51
C ALA A 376 13.69 8.82 17.94
N ILE A 377 13.00 7.75 17.53
CA ILE A 377 11.61 7.47 17.92
C ILE A 377 11.54 7.20 19.43
N LYS A 378 12.41 6.32 19.95
CA LYS A 378 12.49 5.99 21.38
C LYS A 378 12.82 7.21 22.24
N ALA A 379 13.77 8.06 21.82
CA ALA A 379 14.11 9.28 22.53
C ALA A 379 12.97 10.32 22.52
N GLN A 380 12.33 10.54 21.37
CA GLN A 380 11.21 11.48 21.27
C GLN A 380 10.02 11.01 22.11
N ALA A 381 9.62 9.74 21.99
CA ALA A 381 8.54 9.16 22.77
C ALA A 381 8.80 9.27 24.28
N LYS A 382 10.01 8.89 24.75
CA LYS A 382 10.41 9.03 26.16
C LYS A 382 10.34 10.49 26.64
N SER A 383 10.73 11.46 25.82
CA SER A 383 10.68 12.89 26.20
C SER A 383 9.26 13.44 26.39
N ILE A 384 8.28 12.86 25.68
CA ILE A 384 6.87 13.20 25.76
C ILE A 384 6.24 12.56 27.00
N ILE A 385 6.31 11.23 27.11
CA ILE A 385 5.62 10.46 28.16
C ILE A 385 6.28 10.58 29.54
N ARG A 386 7.60 10.83 29.59
CA ARG A 386 8.38 10.90 30.83
C ARG A 386 8.13 9.65 31.70
N GLU A 387 7.73 9.87 32.96
CA GLU A 387 7.41 8.83 33.94
C GLU A 387 5.92 8.42 33.97
N GLU A 388 5.09 8.87 33.01
CA GLU A 388 3.70 8.42 32.92
C GLU A 388 3.64 6.90 32.67
N LYS A 389 2.83 6.19 33.45
CA LYS A 389 2.70 4.73 33.42
C LYS A 389 1.37 4.26 32.86
N ASP A 390 0.29 5.02 33.00
CA ASP A 390 -1.03 4.67 32.45
C ASP A 390 -0.98 4.61 30.93
N ALA A 391 -1.23 3.43 30.34
CA ALA A 391 -1.05 3.21 28.91
C ALA A 391 -1.95 4.13 28.07
N TYR A 392 -3.20 4.37 28.52
CA TYR A 392 -4.13 5.26 27.84
C TYR A 392 -3.73 6.74 27.93
N THR A 393 -3.26 7.21 29.08
CA THR A 393 -2.78 8.59 29.23
C THR A 393 -1.49 8.81 28.43
N ALA A 394 -0.55 7.87 28.44
CA ALA A 394 0.64 7.91 27.59
C ALA A 394 0.27 7.93 26.09
N ALA A 395 -0.67 7.09 25.64
CA ALA A 395 -1.15 7.08 24.26
C ALA A 395 -1.76 8.42 23.82
N ARG A 396 -2.58 9.03 24.70
CA ARG A 396 -3.14 10.37 24.47
C ARG A 396 -2.07 11.46 24.41
N MET A 397 -1.04 11.39 25.26
CA MET A 397 0.07 12.35 25.24
C MET A 397 0.87 12.28 23.93
N LEU A 398 1.13 11.07 23.42
CA LEU A 398 1.80 10.87 22.12
C LEU A 398 0.95 11.39 20.96
N SER A 399 -0.33 10.97 20.88
CA SER A 399 -1.27 11.42 19.85
C SER A 399 -1.44 12.95 19.81
N ALA A 400 -1.60 13.58 20.98
CA ALA A 400 -1.73 15.04 21.09
C ALA A 400 -0.42 15.78 20.79
N TRP A 401 0.75 15.18 21.08
CA TRP A 401 2.03 15.75 20.66
C TRP A 401 2.16 15.73 19.14
N VAL A 402 1.84 14.60 18.48
CA VAL A 402 1.90 14.46 17.02
C VAL A 402 0.98 15.47 16.35
N TYR A 403 -0.29 15.56 16.78
CA TYR A 403 -1.23 16.59 16.32
C TYR A 403 -0.67 18.02 16.38
N SER A 404 0.05 18.33 17.46
CA SER A 404 0.54 19.69 17.76
C SER A 404 1.90 20.01 17.13
N ASN A 405 2.62 19.00 16.63
CA ASN A 405 3.98 19.14 16.10
C ASN A 405 4.10 18.84 14.60
N LEU A 406 3.11 18.18 13.99
CA LEU A 406 3.07 17.95 12.54
C LEU A 406 2.24 19.03 11.84
N GLN A 407 2.84 19.70 10.86
CA GLN A 407 2.09 20.50 9.91
C GLN A 407 1.30 19.58 8.97
N LYS A 408 -0.02 19.76 8.89
CA LYS A 408 -0.87 19.07 7.92
C LYS A 408 -0.47 19.48 6.50
N ASP A 409 0.03 18.53 5.73
CA ASP A 409 0.53 18.76 4.37
C ASP A 409 0.32 17.52 3.47
N TYR A 410 -0.70 17.61 2.61
CA TYR A 410 -1.14 16.56 1.68
C TYR A 410 -0.27 16.40 0.43
N GLY A 411 0.86 17.10 0.34
CA GLY A 411 1.90 16.85 -0.67
C GLY A 411 3.28 16.78 -0.04
N ALA A 412 3.34 16.20 1.16
CA ALA A 412 4.56 15.87 1.87
C ALA A 412 4.35 14.54 2.61
N SER A 413 4.56 13.44 1.92
CA SER A 413 4.43 12.12 2.51
C SER A 413 5.80 11.62 3.03
N ALA A 414 5.76 10.59 3.86
CA ALA A 414 6.95 9.96 4.42
C ALA A 414 6.63 8.52 4.83
N ASP A 415 7.01 7.56 3.98
CA ASP A 415 6.75 6.12 4.16
C ASP A 415 7.51 5.49 5.36
N ARG A 416 8.13 6.30 6.22
CA ARG A 416 8.98 5.91 7.35
C ARG A 416 8.84 6.88 8.53
N ALA A 417 8.59 6.36 9.72
CA ALA A 417 8.36 7.17 10.92
C ALA A 417 9.56 8.07 11.29
N THR A 418 10.81 7.65 11.04
CA THR A 418 11.99 8.53 11.28
C THR A 418 12.07 9.70 10.31
N ASP A 419 11.49 9.56 9.10
CA ASP A 419 11.37 10.64 8.13
C ASP A 419 10.23 11.58 8.53
N VAL A 420 9.08 11.08 8.99
CA VAL A 420 8.00 11.92 9.57
C VAL A 420 8.53 12.76 10.72
N LEU A 421 9.22 12.13 11.69
CA LEU A 421 9.73 12.82 12.88
C LEU A 421 10.73 13.94 12.52
N ARG A 422 11.55 13.73 11.49
CA ARG A 422 12.49 14.74 10.99
C ARG A 422 11.78 15.86 10.22
N GLN A 423 10.83 15.51 9.35
CA GLN A 423 10.15 16.46 8.48
C GLN A 423 9.08 17.30 9.19
N LYS A 424 8.44 16.76 10.26
CA LYS A 424 7.37 17.39 11.02
C LYS A 424 6.19 17.90 10.16
N LYS A 425 5.87 17.16 9.12
CA LYS A 425 4.75 17.43 8.21
C LYS A 425 4.21 16.13 7.62
N GLY A 426 2.96 16.17 7.15
CA GLY A 426 2.30 15.10 6.43
C GLY A 426 0.80 15.07 6.66
N ASP A 427 0.13 14.04 6.16
CA ASP A 427 -1.30 13.84 6.27
C ASP A 427 -1.67 12.81 7.35
N CYS A 428 -2.87 12.23 7.26
CA CYS A 428 -3.34 11.20 8.18
C CYS A 428 -2.38 10.02 8.27
N THR A 429 -1.77 9.61 7.17
CA THR A 429 -0.82 8.50 7.11
C THR A 429 0.39 8.80 7.98
N GLU A 430 1.02 9.96 7.81
CA GLU A 430 2.22 10.32 8.58
C GLU A 430 1.91 10.56 10.07
N HIS A 431 0.75 11.16 10.39
CA HIS A 431 0.32 11.32 11.78
C HIS A 431 0.11 9.96 12.46
N SER A 432 -0.48 8.99 11.76
CA SER A 432 -0.80 7.66 12.29
C SER A 432 0.43 6.76 12.35
N LEU A 433 1.24 6.71 11.29
CA LEU A 433 2.53 6.03 11.25
C LEU A 433 3.46 6.47 12.39
N LEU A 434 3.64 7.78 12.59
CA LEU A 434 4.49 8.28 13.67
C LEU A 434 3.91 8.01 15.06
N THR A 435 2.58 8.08 15.22
CA THR A 435 1.92 7.79 16.50
C THR A 435 2.07 6.31 16.86
N VAL A 436 1.85 5.38 15.92
CA VAL A 436 2.08 3.94 16.10
C VAL A 436 3.55 3.65 16.42
N ALA A 437 4.49 4.29 15.71
CA ALA A 437 5.91 4.18 15.99
C ALA A 437 6.26 4.55 17.44
N MET A 438 5.75 5.68 17.93
CA MET A 438 5.98 6.12 19.31
C MET A 438 5.27 5.24 20.35
N LEU A 439 4.08 4.71 20.04
CA LEU A 439 3.34 3.79 20.92
C LEU A 439 4.11 2.48 21.10
N ARG A 440 4.50 1.82 20.00
CA ARG A 440 5.32 0.59 20.03
C ARG A 440 6.64 0.82 20.75
N ALA A 441 7.33 1.94 20.46
CA ALA A 441 8.57 2.34 21.14
C ALA A 441 8.39 2.63 22.65
N SER A 442 7.17 2.89 23.11
CA SER A 442 6.80 3.11 24.52
C SER A 442 6.34 1.83 25.24
N GLY A 443 6.30 0.69 24.54
CA GLY A 443 5.77 -0.58 25.03
C GLY A 443 4.24 -0.65 25.04
N ILE A 444 3.56 0.05 24.15
CA ILE A 444 2.10 -0.01 23.97
C ILE A 444 1.82 -0.68 22.62
N PRO A 445 1.14 -1.84 22.57
CA PRO A 445 0.75 -2.48 21.32
C PRO A 445 -0.17 -1.55 20.54
N ALA A 446 0.13 -1.29 19.28
CA ALA A 446 -0.64 -0.36 18.46
C ALA A 446 -0.55 -0.72 16.97
N ARG A 447 -1.59 -0.38 16.21
CA ARG A 447 -1.66 -0.57 14.75
C ARG A 447 -2.32 0.62 14.06
N ARG A 448 -1.96 0.84 12.79
CA ARG A 448 -2.66 1.77 11.90
C ARG A 448 -4.04 1.19 11.54
N VAL A 449 -5.05 2.05 11.47
CA VAL A 449 -6.44 1.70 11.15
C VAL A 449 -6.84 2.44 9.89
N ASP A 450 -7.26 1.68 8.88
CA ASP A 450 -7.67 2.22 7.60
C ASP A 450 -9.20 2.20 7.50
N GLY A 451 -9.77 3.24 6.89
CA GLY A 451 -11.21 3.31 6.74
C GLY A 451 -11.68 4.55 6.02
N VAL A 452 -12.90 4.97 6.33
CA VAL A 452 -13.46 6.23 5.87
C VAL A 452 -14.10 6.99 7.03
N ILE A 453 -14.07 8.32 6.97
CA ILE A 453 -14.65 9.22 7.97
C ILE A 453 -15.68 10.16 7.36
N TYR A 454 -16.70 10.53 8.13
CA TYR A 454 -17.64 11.56 7.71
C TYR A 454 -17.09 12.98 7.87
N MET A 455 -17.02 13.70 6.76
CA MET A 455 -16.69 15.12 6.71
C MET A 455 -17.58 15.90 5.73
N VAL A 456 -17.49 17.23 5.83
CA VAL A 456 -18.15 18.18 4.93
C VAL A 456 -17.08 19.16 4.46
N ASN A 457 -16.88 19.26 3.15
CA ASN A 457 -15.74 19.98 2.58
C ASN A 457 -16.13 21.41 2.17
N SER A 458 -15.22 22.11 1.51
CA SER A 458 -15.45 23.45 0.96
C SER A 458 -16.55 23.52 -0.11
N ASP A 459 -16.97 22.39 -0.69
CA ASP A 459 -18.13 22.29 -1.59
C ASP A 459 -19.46 22.06 -0.85
N GLY A 460 -19.43 21.91 0.48
CA GLY A 460 -20.60 21.70 1.32
C GLY A 460 -21.19 20.29 1.27
N VAL A 461 -20.59 19.35 0.53
CA VAL A 461 -21.14 18.00 0.35
C VAL A 461 -20.81 17.10 1.54
N PRO A 462 -21.81 16.51 2.24
CA PRO A 462 -21.59 15.50 3.26
C PRO A 462 -21.18 14.19 2.58
N ALA A 463 -20.02 13.64 2.96
CA ALA A 463 -19.54 12.36 2.41
C ALA A 463 -18.59 11.65 3.38
N LEU A 464 -18.36 10.36 3.12
CA LEU A 464 -17.25 9.60 3.70
C LEU A 464 -16.02 9.74 2.80
N TYR A 465 -14.86 10.02 3.40
CA TYR A 465 -13.56 10.15 2.73
C TYR A 465 -12.56 9.19 3.39
N TRP A 466 -11.57 8.67 2.65
CA TRP A 466 -10.56 7.79 3.25
C TRP A 466 -9.77 8.48 4.35
N HIS A 467 -9.38 7.69 5.35
CA HIS A 467 -8.56 8.10 6.49
C HIS A 467 -7.71 6.95 7.01
N GLU A 468 -6.54 7.27 7.55
CA GLU A 468 -5.77 6.39 8.42
C GLU A 468 -5.66 7.00 9.83
N TRP A 469 -6.08 6.25 10.85
CA TRP A 469 -5.94 6.61 12.26
C TRP A 469 -5.26 5.48 13.04
N VAL A 470 -5.35 5.47 14.38
CA VAL A 470 -4.60 4.56 15.23
C VAL A 470 -5.50 3.76 16.15
N GLU A 471 -5.18 2.49 16.38
CA GLU A 471 -5.74 1.66 17.45
C GLU A 471 -4.60 1.22 18.38
N ALA A 472 -4.79 1.41 19.68
CA ALA A 472 -3.80 1.10 20.72
C ALA A 472 -4.43 0.20 21.79
N TYR A 473 -3.71 -0.85 22.20
CA TYR A 473 -4.14 -1.74 23.28
C TYR A 473 -3.71 -1.15 24.62
N VAL A 474 -4.68 -0.57 25.34
CA VAL A 474 -4.47 0.15 26.60
C VAL A 474 -5.10 -0.59 27.79
N GLY A 475 -5.14 -1.92 27.67
CA GLY A 475 -5.92 -2.86 28.50
C GLY A 475 -7.20 -3.32 27.80
N GLU A 476 -7.69 -2.52 26.86
CA GLU A 476 -8.60 -2.89 25.78
C GLU A 476 -8.19 -2.13 24.51
N TRP A 477 -8.58 -2.60 23.33
CA TRP A 477 -8.33 -1.89 22.08
C TRP A 477 -9.07 -0.54 22.09
N THR A 478 -8.36 0.56 21.85
CA THR A 478 -8.92 1.91 21.82
C THR A 478 -8.45 2.63 20.56
N GLN A 479 -9.37 3.15 19.75
CA GLN A 479 -9.02 3.95 18.58
C GLN A 479 -8.82 5.42 18.98
N LEU A 480 -7.76 6.05 18.48
CA LEU A 480 -7.42 7.47 18.67
C LEU A 480 -7.15 8.11 17.30
N ASP A 481 -7.38 9.42 17.20
CA ASP A 481 -7.08 10.18 15.98
C ASP A 481 -6.01 11.26 16.23
N PRO A 482 -4.75 11.04 15.82
CA PRO A 482 -3.68 12.04 15.92
C PRO A 482 -3.82 13.17 14.88
N THR A 483 -4.61 12.99 13.83
CA THR A 483 -4.89 14.00 12.80
C THR A 483 -5.87 15.05 13.30
N PHE A 484 -6.89 14.69 14.07
CA PHE A 484 -7.88 15.62 14.63
C PHE A 484 -7.79 15.83 16.16
N ASN A 485 -6.75 15.30 16.81
CA ASN A 485 -6.56 15.37 18.27
C ASN A 485 -7.67 14.68 19.08
N GLN A 486 -8.27 13.61 18.55
CA GLN A 486 -9.33 12.89 19.25
C GLN A 486 -8.70 11.85 20.19
N PRO A 487 -8.85 11.98 21.53
CA PRO A 487 -8.31 11.00 22.48
C PRO A 487 -9.05 9.65 22.44
N VAL A 488 -10.22 9.64 21.79
CA VAL A 488 -10.98 8.49 21.32
C VAL A 488 -11.51 8.91 19.95
N ALA A 489 -11.26 8.14 18.90
CA ALA A 489 -11.83 8.39 17.58
C ALA A 489 -13.36 8.30 17.67
N ASP A 490 -14.08 9.33 17.24
CA ASP A 490 -15.52 9.45 17.40
C ASP A 490 -16.32 8.43 16.53
N ALA A 491 -17.66 8.50 16.58
CA ALA A 491 -18.52 7.59 15.82
C ALA A 491 -18.67 7.99 14.34
N THR A 492 -17.94 9.00 13.85
CA THR A 492 -17.88 9.33 12.42
C THR A 492 -16.92 8.44 11.63
N HIS A 493 -16.20 7.54 12.33
CA HIS A 493 -15.16 6.66 11.80
C HIS A 493 -15.68 5.25 11.46
N PHE A 494 -15.56 4.86 10.19
CA PHE A 494 -15.88 3.54 9.66
C PHE A 494 -14.58 2.83 9.24
N TYR A 495 -14.01 1.96 10.09
CA TYR A 495 -12.81 1.19 9.70
C TYR A 495 -13.18 0.09 8.70
N VAL A 496 -12.26 -0.26 7.82
CA VAL A 496 -12.39 -1.37 6.86
C VAL A 496 -11.14 -2.26 6.77
N GLY A 497 -10.03 -1.90 7.44
CA GLY A 497 -8.90 -2.79 7.70
C GLY A 497 -7.82 -2.14 8.58
N TYR A 498 -6.60 -2.70 8.54
CA TYR A 498 -5.47 -2.28 9.37
C TYR A 498 -4.14 -2.34 8.60
N GLU A 499 -3.17 -1.53 9.04
CA GLU A 499 -1.78 -1.51 8.55
C GLU A 499 -1.63 -1.30 7.02
N GLY A 500 -2.57 -0.58 6.38
CA GLY A 500 -2.57 -0.34 4.94
C GLY A 500 -3.16 -1.47 4.10
N ASN A 501 -3.54 -2.60 4.72
CA ASN A 501 -4.08 -3.79 4.04
C ASN A 501 -5.58 -3.67 3.72
N ALA A 502 -6.16 -2.49 3.87
CA ALA A 502 -7.59 -2.27 3.70
C ALA A 502 -7.92 -1.91 2.25
N GLU A 503 -8.28 -2.90 1.45
CA GLU A 503 -8.70 -2.67 0.07
C GLU A 503 -9.99 -1.81 0.01
N ILE A 504 -9.90 -0.48 0.00
CA ILE A 504 -11.09 0.39 -0.20
C ILE A 504 -11.60 0.41 -1.64
N THR A 505 -10.86 -0.17 -2.59
CA THR A 505 -11.21 -0.26 -4.01
C THR A 505 -12.66 -0.71 -4.27
N PRO A 506 -13.24 -1.73 -3.59
CA PRO A 506 -14.63 -2.14 -3.80
C PRO A 506 -15.66 -1.22 -3.11
N LEU A 507 -15.22 -0.33 -2.23
CA LEU A 507 -16.06 0.70 -1.60
C LEU A 507 -16.16 1.93 -2.51
N ILE A 508 -15.04 2.32 -3.11
CA ILE A 508 -14.95 3.40 -4.10
C ILE A 508 -15.91 3.11 -5.27
N GLY A 509 -16.77 4.08 -5.61
CA GLY A 509 -17.73 3.98 -6.73
C GLY A 509 -18.89 2.99 -6.56
N SER A 510 -18.75 1.94 -5.74
CA SER A 510 -19.77 0.91 -5.54
C SER A 510 -20.62 1.13 -4.29
N LEU A 511 -20.03 1.55 -3.16
CA LEU A 511 -20.73 1.73 -1.89
C LEU A 511 -21.68 2.94 -1.94
N GLN A 512 -22.89 2.77 -1.44
CA GLN A 512 -23.89 3.84 -1.36
C GLN A 512 -24.47 3.94 0.05
N VAL A 513 -24.35 5.09 0.71
CA VAL A 513 -25.12 5.37 1.93
C VAL A 513 -26.52 5.82 1.50
N THR A 514 -27.53 5.03 1.85
CA THR A 514 -28.94 5.26 1.46
C THR A 514 -29.76 5.98 2.54
N ASP A 515 -29.35 5.88 3.80
CA ASP A 515 -29.96 6.62 4.93
C ASP A 515 -28.96 6.79 6.10
N VAL A 516 -29.27 7.73 7.00
CA VAL A 516 -28.57 7.97 8.27
C VAL A 516 -29.62 8.01 9.40
N LYS A 517 -29.36 7.34 10.52
CA LYS A 517 -30.26 7.24 11.68
C LYS A 517 -29.55 7.62 12.98
#